data_AF-A0A950J024-F1
#
_entry.id   AF-A0A950J024-F1
#
_cell.length_a   1.000
_cell.length_b   1.000
_cell.length_c   1.000
_cell.angle_alpha   90.00
_cell.angle_beta   90.00
_cell.angle_gamma   90.00
#
_symmetry.space_group_name_H-M   'P 1'
#
loop_
_entity.id
_entity.type
_entity.pdbx_description
1 polymer ?
#
loop_
_entity_poly.entity_id
_entity_poly.type
_entity_poly.pdbx_seq_one_letter_code
_entity_poly.pdbx_strand_id
1 'polypeptide(L)'
;RISRQPTDPEIGVGYVNYGRLVVLINRIDYFQTAYLIAKGDFDQVKQDGLEKFRANLERIVPFLAGRTGEIDSWDKVRLLSVQINRLERWSRPGLLCIGDAAHAMSPVGGIGINIAVQDAVATANLLTQPLRTGTLTPEHLEQVQRYREDAVRNTQRVQVLAHRVLNKVLHDPGPTRPALLLRIATALPRSQRSAARFVGMGLQPEHIQTERA
;
A
#
# COMPACT_ATOMS: atom_id res chain seq x y z
N ARG A 1 -7.34 0.82 -15.95
CA ARG A 1 -7.57 -0.64 -16.03
C ARG A 1 -7.21 -1.06 -17.44
N ILE A 2 -6.59 -2.22 -17.64
CA ILE A 2 -6.24 -2.74 -18.96
C ILE A 2 -6.55 -4.24 -18.96
N SER A 3 -7.21 -4.74 -19.99
CA SER A 3 -7.66 -6.13 -20.09
C SER A 3 -6.49 -7.12 -20.11
N ARG A 4 -6.63 -8.24 -19.40
CA ARG A 4 -5.64 -9.33 -19.42
C ARG A 4 -5.83 -10.21 -20.63
N GLN A 5 -4.73 -10.77 -21.12
CA GLN A 5 -4.68 -11.80 -22.14
C GLN A 5 -4.06 -13.08 -21.56
N PRO A 6 -4.40 -14.27 -22.08
CA PRO A 6 -3.84 -15.54 -21.59
C PRO A 6 -2.31 -15.64 -21.65
N THR A 7 -1.68 -14.88 -22.55
CA THR A 7 -0.22 -14.81 -22.71
C THR A 7 0.46 -13.85 -21.74
N ASP A 8 -0.31 -13.13 -20.92
CA ASP A 8 0.25 -12.19 -19.94
C ASP A 8 0.92 -12.93 -18.78
N PRO A 9 2.00 -12.37 -18.21
CA PRO A 9 2.57 -12.89 -16.98
C PRO A 9 1.53 -12.97 -15.85
N GLU A 10 1.50 -14.10 -15.12
CA GLU A 10 0.56 -14.28 -14.00
C GLU A 10 0.88 -13.40 -12.80
N ILE A 11 2.17 -13.11 -12.59
CA ILE A 11 2.66 -12.38 -11.43
C ILE A 11 2.61 -10.89 -11.71
N GLY A 12 1.85 -10.16 -10.90
CA GLY A 12 1.89 -8.70 -10.86
C GLY A 12 3.23 -8.23 -10.31
N VAL A 13 4.12 -7.77 -11.19
CA VAL A 13 5.46 -7.27 -10.84
C VAL A 13 5.47 -5.74 -10.93
N GLY A 14 6.25 -5.10 -10.05
CA GLY A 14 6.59 -3.69 -10.18
C GLY A 14 7.65 -3.50 -11.27
N TYR A 15 7.33 -2.74 -12.32
CA TYR A 15 8.21 -2.40 -13.42
C TYR A 15 8.84 -1.03 -13.14
N VAL A 16 10.15 -1.02 -12.91
CA VAL A 16 10.92 0.22 -12.71
C VAL A 16 11.77 0.46 -13.95
N ASN A 17 11.53 1.56 -14.65
CA ASN A 17 12.40 1.98 -15.73
C ASN A 17 12.24 3.48 -15.99
N TYR A 18 13.30 4.15 -16.45
CA TYR A 18 13.27 5.54 -16.90
C TYR A 18 12.67 6.54 -15.89
N GLY A 19 13.05 6.44 -14.62
CA GLY A 19 12.53 7.31 -13.57
C GLY A 19 11.03 7.11 -13.26
N ARG A 20 10.45 5.97 -13.64
CA ARG A 20 9.04 5.65 -13.42
C ARG A 20 8.88 4.26 -12.84
N LEU A 21 7.85 4.09 -12.01
CA LEU A 21 7.43 2.80 -11.47
C LEU A 21 5.98 2.55 -11.88
N VAL A 22 5.74 1.40 -12.51
CA VAL A 22 4.40 0.88 -12.80
C VAL A 22 4.18 -0.40 -12.00
N VAL A 23 3.08 -0.47 -11.27
CA VAL A 23 2.63 -1.69 -10.59
C VAL A 23 1.38 -2.21 -11.27
N LEU A 24 1.39 -3.49 -11.64
CA LEU A 24 0.22 -4.17 -12.17
C LEU A 24 -0.35 -5.10 -11.11
N ILE A 25 -1.60 -4.86 -10.73
CA ILE A 25 -2.32 -5.74 -9.81
C ILE A 25 -3.27 -6.59 -10.64
N ASN A 26 -3.06 -7.90 -10.61
CA ASN A 26 -3.90 -8.86 -11.31
C ASN A 26 -5.28 -8.96 -10.62
N ARG A 27 -6.35 -8.68 -11.36
CA ARG A 27 -7.75 -8.80 -10.94
C ARG A 27 -8.49 -9.92 -11.66
N ILE A 28 -7.75 -10.92 -12.15
CA ILE A 28 -8.20 -12.07 -12.94
C ILE A 28 -8.42 -11.70 -14.41
N ASP A 29 -9.38 -10.83 -14.71
CA ASP A 29 -9.78 -10.41 -16.06
C ASP A 29 -9.08 -9.13 -16.55
N TYR A 30 -8.61 -8.28 -15.63
CA TYR A 30 -7.86 -7.06 -15.96
C TYR A 30 -6.67 -6.81 -15.02
N PHE A 31 -5.76 -5.95 -15.45
CA PHE A 31 -4.76 -5.33 -14.61
C PHE A 31 -5.28 -3.98 -14.08
N GLN A 32 -5.26 -3.85 -12.75
CA GLN A 32 -5.31 -2.54 -12.10
C GLN A 32 -3.89 -1.96 -12.10
N THR A 33 -3.67 -1.00 -12.98
CA THR A 33 -2.37 -0.33 -13.17
C THR A 33 -2.23 0.85 -12.23
N ALA A 34 -1.19 0.85 -11.40
CA ALA A 34 -0.73 2.04 -10.69
C ALA A 34 0.51 2.58 -11.39
N TYR A 35 0.44 3.84 -11.82
CA TYR A 35 1.55 4.55 -12.46
C TYR A 35 2.03 5.63 -11.50
N LEU A 36 3.26 5.51 -11.01
CA LEU A 36 3.80 6.45 -10.02
C LEU A 36 4.47 7.64 -10.72
N ILE A 37 4.13 8.82 -10.21
CA ILE A 37 4.67 10.12 -10.60
C ILE A 37 5.18 10.83 -9.35
N ALA A 38 6.02 11.86 -9.53
CA ALA A 38 6.40 12.69 -8.41
C ALA A 38 5.19 13.50 -7.90
N LYS A 39 5.24 13.89 -6.64
CA LYS A 39 4.16 14.65 -6.00
C LYS A 39 4.04 16.02 -6.68
N GLY A 40 2.85 16.33 -7.20
CA GLY A 40 2.57 17.58 -7.91
C GLY A 40 2.62 17.47 -9.44
N ASP A 41 3.16 16.38 -9.99
CA ASP A 41 3.38 16.26 -11.45
C ASP A 41 2.11 15.93 -12.26
N PHE A 42 0.96 15.66 -11.61
CA PHE A 42 -0.20 15.13 -12.32
C PHE A 42 -0.75 16.10 -13.38
N ASP A 43 -0.74 17.40 -13.08
CA ASP A 43 -1.21 18.41 -14.03
C ASP A 43 -0.28 18.49 -15.24
N GLN A 44 1.04 18.40 -15.03
CA GLN A 44 2.00 18.31 -16.12
C GLN A 44 1.78 17.04 -16.96
N VAL A 45 1.55 15.88 -16.33
CA VAL A 45 1.24 14.63 -17.03
C VAL A 45 -0.04 14.75 -17.88
N LYS A 46 -1.03 15.52 -17.41
CA LYS A 46 -2.23 15.82 -18.19
C LYS A 46 -1.95 16.74 -19.37
N GLN A 47 -1.19 17.82 -19.16
CA GLN A 47 -0.79 18.77 -20.22
C GLN A 47 0.03 18.09 -21.32
N ASP A 48 0.89 17.15 -20.93
CA ASP A 48 1.69 16.30 -21.81
C ASP A 48 0.86 15.38 -22.73
N GLY A 49 -0.42 15.18 -22.42
CA GLY A 49 -1.38 14.45 -23.24
C GLY A 49 -1.46 12.96 -22.94
N LEU A 50 -2.63 12.40 -23.25
CA LEU A 50 -2.95 10.99 -22.96
C LEU A 50 -2.16 10.01 -23.83
N GLU A 51 -1.84 10.41 -25.07
CA GLU A 51 -1.00 9.61 -25.97
C GLU A 51 0.41 9.41 -25.41
N LYS A 52 1.04 10.50 -24.91
CA LYS A 52 2.36 10.42 -24.27
C LYS A 52 2.32 9.59 -22.99
N PHE A 53 1.23 9.69 -22.21
CA PHE A 53 1.02 8.84 -21.03
C PHE A 53 0.96 7.35 -21.40
N ARG A 54 0.18 6.98 -22.42
CA ARG A 54 0.08 5.60 -22.94
C ARG A 54 1.42 5.10 -23.47
N ALA A 55 2.10 5.89 -24.29
CA ALA A 55 3.41 5.54 -24.83
C ALA A 55 4.46 5.31 -23.72
N ASN A 56 4.43 6.12 -22.66
CA ASN A 56 5.29 5.90 -21.50
C ASN A 56 4.96 4.60 -20.76
N LEU A 57 3.68 4.27 -20.60
CA LEU A 57 3.25 3.02 -19.99
C LEU A 57 3.73 1.80 -20.79
N GLU A 58 3.58 1.81 -22.11
CA GLU A 58 4.07 0.72 -22.99
C GLU A 58 5.58 0.61 -22.96
N ARG A 59 6.29 1.74 -22.91
CA ARG A 59 7.76 1.75 -22.81
C ARG A 59 8.26 1.11 -21.51
N ILE A 60 7.53 1.26 -20.42
CA ILE A 60 7.87 0.66 -19.11
C ILE A 60 7.40 -0.81 -19.06
N VAL A 61 6.27 -1.11 -19.69
CA VAL A 61 5.63 -2.43 -19.69
C VAL A 61 5.33 -2.87 -21.13
N PRO A 62 6.34 -3.36 -21.88
CA PRO A 62 6.21 -3.59 -23.32
C PRO A 62 5.14 -4.58 -23.74
N PHE A 63 4.81 -5.57 -22.90
CA PHE A 63 3.76 -6.55 -23.24
C PHE A 63 2.34 -5.93 -23.23
N LEU A 64 2.16 -4.72 -22.69
CA LEU A 64 0.90 -3.98 -22.79
C LEU A 64 0.75 -3.21 -24.11
N ALA A 65 1.75 -3.26 -25.00
CA ALA A 65 1.73 -2.55 -26.28
C ALA A 65 0.44 -2.83 -27.08
N GLY A 66 -0.18 -1.77 -27.60
CA GLY A 66 -1.41 -1.85 -28.38
C GLY A 66 -2.69 -1.99 -27.55
N ARG A 67 -2.60 -2.20 -26.23
CA ARG A 67 -3.76 -2.27 -25.32
C ARG A 67 -3.96 -1.03 -24.48
N THR A 68 -2.94 -0.19 -24.34
CA THR A 68 -3.06 1.03 -23.52
C THR A 68 -4.08 2.04 -24.07
N GLY A 69 -4.52 1.87 -25.32
CA GLY A 69 -5.67 2.56 -25.92
C GLY A 69 -6.99 2.37 -25.16
N GLU A 70 -7.15 1.30 -24.37
CA GLU A 70 -8.31 1.10 -23.48
C GLU A 70 -8.46 2.23 -22.44
N ILE A 71 -7.36 2.93 -22.12
CA ILE A 71 -7.34 4.16 -21.33
C ILE A 71 -7.67 5.33 -22.26
N ASP A 72 -8.90 5.37 -22.79
CA ASP A 72 -9.39 6.34 -23.78
C ASP A 72 -9.53 7.79 -23.26
N SER A 73 -9.60 7.96 -21.94
CA SER A 73 -9.88 9.24 -21.29
C SER A 73 -9.19 9.36 -19.93
N TRP A 74 -8.95 10.61 -19.50
CA TRP A 74 -8.47 10.89 -18.14
C TRP A 74 -9.46 10.46 -17.05
N ASP A 75 -10.74 10.27 -17.40
CA ASP A 75 -11.78 9.71 -16.52
C ASP A 75 -11.54 8.23 -16.18
N LYS A 76 -10.59 7.56 -16.85
CA LYS A 76 -10.12 6.22 -16.45
C LYS A 76 -8.86 6.25 -15.59
N VAL A 77 -8.32 7.44 -15.33
CA VAL A 77 -7.14 7.67 -14.49
C VAL A 77 -7.59 8.36 -13.19
N ARG A 78 -7.16 7.83 -12.05
CA ARG A 78 -7.46 8.41 -10.73
C ARG A 78 -6.16 8.77 -10.05
N LEU A 79 -6.01 10.04 -9.69
CA LEU A 79 -4.88 10.48 -8.87
C LEU A 79 -5.10 10.01 -7.44
N LEU A 80 -4.19 9.18 -6.94
CA LEU A 80 -4.12 8.82 -5.53
C LEU A 80 -3.02 9.66 -4.87
N SER A 81 -3.42 10.66 -4.08
CA SER A 81 -2.46 11.42 -3.28
C SER A 81 -2.07 10.62 -2.04
N VAL A 82 -0.82 10.16 -1.99
CA VAL A 82 -0.31 9.40 -0.85
C VAL A 82 -0.10 10.31 0.36
N GLN A 83 -0.63 9.89 1.50
CA GLN A 83 -0.42 10.53 2.80
C GLN A 83 0.10 9.51 3.81
N ILE A 84 0.95 9.97 4.72
CA ILE A 84 1.38 9.21 5.89
C ILE A 84 1.21 10.16 7.07
N ASN A 85 0.21 9.90 7.92
CA ASN A 85 -0.06 10.69 9.11
C ASN A 85 -0.65 9.78 10.20
N ARG A 86 -0.76 10.30 11.41
CA ARG A 86 -1.34 9.59 12.56
C ARG A 86 -1.83 10.61 13.58
N LEU A 87 -2.99 10.37 14.16
CA LEU A 87 -3.49 11.13 15.31
C LEU A 87 -2.59 10.91 16.53
N GLU A 88 -2.29 11.98 17.26
CA GLU A 88 -1.58 11.87 18.54
C GLU A 88 -2.43 11.17 19.61
N ARG A 89 -3.76 11.35 19.53
CA ARG A 89 -4.74 10.70 20.39
C ARG A 89 -5.87 10.11 19.56
N TRP A 90 -6.11 8.81 19.72
CA TRP A 90 -7.10 8.08 18.93
C TRP A 90 -8.50 8.16 19.53
N SER A 91 -8.61 8.53 20.81
CA SER A 91 -9.86 8.49 21.55
C SER A 91 -10.19 9.78 22.28
N ARG A 92 -11.48 9.94 22.57
CA ARG A 92 -12.05 10.89 23.53
C ARG A 92 -13.30 10.23 24.13
N PRO A 93 -13.91 10.79 25.19
CA PRO A 93 -15.15 10.21 25.72
C PRO A 93 -16.20 9.98 24.63
N GLY A 94 -16.64 8.73 24.48
CA GLY A 94 -17.63 8.31 23.48
C GLY A 94 -17.13 8.16 22.03
N LEU A 95 -15.83 8.26 21.75
CA LEU A 95 -15.29 8.11 20.40
C LEU A 95 -13.92 7.43 20.41
N LEU A 96 -13.74 6.47 19.51
CA LEU A 96 -12.46 5.85 19.18
C LEU A 96 -12.29 5.83 17.66
N CYS A 97 -11.17 6.36 17.17
CA CYS A 97 -10.74 6.26 15.79
C CYS A 97 -9.73 5.10 15.64
N ILE A 98 -9.87 4.31 14.58
CA ILE A 98 -8.96 3.21 14.21
C ILE A 98 -8.74 3.16 12.70
N GLY A 99 -7.74 2.42 12.22
CA GLY A 99 -7.46 2.30 10.80
C GLY A 99 -7.17 3.66 10.16
N ASP A 100 -7.65 3.88 8.93
CA ASP A 100 -7.40 5.12 8.17
C ASP A 100 -7.94 6.38 8.88
N ALA A 101 -8.93 6.25 9.76
CA ALA A 101 -9.43 7.38 10.56
C ALA A 101 -8.44 7.83 11.65
N ALA A 102 -7.58 6.92 12.12
CA ALA A 102 -6.54 7.22 13.10
C ALA A 102 -5.17 7.45 12.46
N HIS A 103 -4.89 6.79 11.32
CA HIS A 103 -3.60 6.86 10.65
C HIS A 103 -3.70 6.49 9.17
N ALA A 104 -3.45 7.48 8.30
CA ALA A 104 -3.28 7.22 6.88
C ALA A 104 -1.96 6.49 6.62
N MET A 105 -2.03 5.42 5.84
CA MET A 105 -0.89 4.57 5.50
C MET A 105 -0.49 4.76 4.04
N SER A 106 0.80 4.58 3.76
CA SER A 106 1.26 4.51 2.37
C SER A 106 0.72 3.25 1.69
N PRO A 107 0.40 3.29 0.37
CA PRO A 107 0.01 2.10 -0.38
C PRO A 107 1.18 1.13 -0.61
N VAL A 108 2.41 1.52 -0.26
CA VAL A 108 3.59 0.66 -0.39
C VAL A 108 3.39 -0.63 0.42
N GLY A 109 3.45 -1.76 -0.28
CA GLY A 109 3.25 -3.10 0.28
C GLY A 109 1.79 -3.48 0.51
N GLY A 110 0.80 -2.61 0.26
CA GLY A 110 -0.62 -2.94 0.48
C GLY A 110 -0.99 -3.24 1.94
N ILE A 111 -0.17 -2.80 2.90
CA ILE A 111 -0.27 -3.20 4.32
C ILE A 111 -1.36 -2.42 5.07
N GLY A 112 -1.80 -1.27 4.56
CA GLY A 112 -2.73 -0.39 5.27
C GLY A 112 -4.04 -1.07 5.68
N ILE A 113 -4.65 -1.85 4.77
CA ILE A 113 -5.89 -2.59 5.08
C ILE A 113 -5.67 -3.63 6.17
N ASN A 114 -4.52 -4.32 6.17
CA ASN A 114 -4.20 -5.32 7.18
C ASN A 114 -4.09 -4.67 8.56
N ILE A 115 -3.47 -3.50 8.65
CA ILE A 115 -3.35 -2.75 9.90
C ILE A 115 -4.74 -2.30 10.38
N ALA A 116 -5.59 -1.75 9.50
CA ALA A 116 -6.94 -1.34 9.87
C ALA A 116 -7.80 -2.51 10.38
N VAL A 117 -7.72 -3.69 9.73
CA VAL A 117 -8.40 -4.91 10.19
C VAL A 117 -7.84 -5.37 11.53
N GLN A 118 -6.54 -5.33 11.71
CA GLN A 118 -5.91 -5.67 12.99
C GLN A 118 -6.35 -4.73 14.12
N ASP A 119 -6.44 -3.42 13.86
CA ASP A 119 -6.94 -2.48 14.87
C ASP A 119 -8.39 -2.80 15.24
N ALA A 120 -9.22 -3.20 14.27
CA ALA A 120 -10.59 -3.62 14.53
C ALA A 120 -10.63 -4.89 15.41
N VAL A 121 -9.80 -5.90 15.12
CA VAL A 121 -9.71 -7.13 15.92
C VAL A 121 -9.21 -6.84 17.34
N ALA A 122 -8.15 -6.03 17.49
CA ALA A 122 -7.64 -5.64 18.79
C ALA A 122 -8.66 -4.83 19.59
N THR A 123 -9.37 -3.93 18.93
CA THR A 123 -10.47 -3.17 19.53
C THR A 123 -11.57 -4.10 20.02
N ALA A 124 -11.99 -5.07 19.20
CA ALA A 124 -13.00 -6.05 19.60
C ALA A 124 -12.53 -6.87 20.82
N ASN A 125 -11.30 -7.38 20.79
CA ASN A 125 -10.74 -8.15 21.91
C ASN A 125 -10.71 -7.35 23.22
N LEU A 126 -10.33 -6.08 23.17
CA LEU A 126 -10.19 -5.23 24.35
C LEU A 126 -11.51 -4.67 24.87
N LEU A 127 -12.43 -4.30 23.97
CA LEU A 127 -13.62 -3.52 24.34
C LEU A 127 -14.90 -4.34 24.48
N THR A 128 -14.96 -5.58 23.96
CA THR A 128 -16.19 -6.37 23.98
C THR A 128 -16.71 -6.61 25.40
N GLN A 129 -15.87 -7.06 26.34
CA GLN A 129 -16.33 -7.30 27.71
C GLN A 129 -16.77 -6.00 28.41
N PRO A 130 -15.96 -4.92 28.47
CA PRO A 130 -16.39 -3.65 29.07
C PRO A 130 -17.66 -3.06 28.47
N LEU A 131 -17.88 -3.22 27.16
CA LEU A 131 -19.12 -2.78 26.50
C LEU A 131 -20.33 -3.61 26.95
N ARG A 132 -20.18 -4.94 27.03
CA ARG A 132 -21.27 -5.85 27.45
C ARG A 132 -21.65 -5.66 28.91
N THR A 133 -20.69 -5.40 29.79
CA THR A 133 -20.91 -5.23 31.24
C THR A 133 -21.25 -3.80 31.63
N GLY A 134 -21.19 -2.85 30.69
CA GLY A 134 -21.42 -1.43 30.97
C GLY A 134 -20.31 -0.78 31.80
N THR A 135 -19.09 -1.35 31.77
CA THR A 135 -17.93 -0.88 32.55
C THR A 135 -16.86 -0.21 31.67
N LEU A 136 -17.23 0.22 30.46
CA LEU A 136 -16.33 0.93 29.56
C LEU A 136 -15.87 2.26 30.19
N THR A 137 -14.57 2.51 30.16
CA THR A 137 -13.96 3.75 30.63
C THR A 137 -13.03 4.34 29.57
N PRO A 138 -12.67 5.63 29.65
CA PRO A 138 -11.69 6.24 28.74
C PRO A 138 -10.36 5.48 28.68
N GLU A 139 -9.91 4.89 29.79
CA GLU A 139 -8.67 4.11 29.88
C GLU A 139 -8.69 2.87 28.97
N HIS A 140 -9.86 2.22 28.82
CA HIS A 140 -10.00 1.11 27.88
C HIS A 140 -9.80 1.56 26.43
N LEU A 141 -10.27 2.76 26.07
CA LEU A 141 -10.06 3.31 24.73
C LEU A 141 -8.58 3.67 24.50
N GLU A 142 -7.92 4.23 25.50
CA GLU A 142 -6.48 4.49 25.45
C GLU A 142 -5.65 3.20 25.36
N GLN A 143 -6.12 2.11 25.97
CA GLN A 143 -5.46 0.81 25.89
C GLN A 143 -5.37 0.31 24.45
N VAL A 144 -6.39 0.55 23.62
CA VAL A 144 -6.35 0.22 22.18
C VAL A 144 -5.20 0.95 21.49
N GLN A 145 -5.07 2.26 21.73
CA GLN A 145 -3.97 3.05 21.15
C GLN A 145 -2.61 2.53 21.64
N ARG A 146 -2.43 2.35 22.96
CA ARG A 146 -1.16 1.86 23.53
C ARG A 146 -0.75 0.50 22.97
N TYR A 147 -1.72 -0.37 22.71
CA TYR A 147 -1.48 -1.70 22.18
C TYR A 147 -1.12 -1.72 20.68
N ARG A 148 -1.66 -0.77 19.89
CA ARG A 148 -1.51 -0.77 18.42
C ARG A 148 -0.53 0.26 17.87
N GLU A 149 -0.28 1.34 18.61
CA GLU A 149 0.48 2.48 18.10
C GLU A 149 1.90 2.10 17.68
N ASP A 150 2.59 1.21 18.40
CA ASP A 150 3.95 0.80 18.03
C ASP A 150 4.00 0.03 16.71
N ALA A 151 3.03 -0.85 16.45
CA ALA A 151 2.92 -1.54 15.17
C ALA A 151 2.68 -0.55 14.01
N VAL A 152 1.82 0.44 14.23
CA VAL A 152 1.55 1.51 13.25
C VAL A 152 2.82 2.33 13.00
N ARG A 153 3.48 2.81 14.06
CA ARG A 153 4.71 3.63 13.96
C ARG A 153 5.83 2.90 13.23
N ASN A 154 6.07 1.64 13.56
CA ASN A 154 7.12 0.86 12.94
C ASN A 154 6.81 0.57 11.46
N THR A 155 5.56 0.29 11.13
CA THR A 155 5.12 0.14 9.73
C THR A 155 5.32 1.44 8.94
N GLN A 156 4.90 2.58 9.49
CA GLN A 156 5.09 3.89 8.86
C GLN A 156 6.59 4.22 8.66
N ARG A 157 7.46 3.88 9.61
CA ARG A 157 8.92 4.05 9.46
C ARG A 157 9.48 3.28 8.25
N VAL A 158 9.08 2.02 8.08
CA VAL A 158 9.46 1.21 6.91
C VAL A 158 8.93 1.84 5.62
N GLN A 159 7.68 2.31 5.62
CA GLN A 159 7.08 2.97 4.46
C GLN A 159 7.78 4.28 4.09
N VAL A 160 8.14 5.13 5.07
CA VAL A 160 8.90 6.36 4.84
C VAL A 160 10.27 6.05 4.25
N LEU A 161 10.97 5.01 4.73
CA LEU A 161 12.24 4.58 4.16
C LEU A 161 12.07 4.11 2.72
N ALA A 162 11.06 3.28 2.44
CA ALA A 162 10.74 2.83 1.09
C ALA A 162 10.43 4.00 0.14
N HIS A 163 9.68 5.01 0.61
CA HIS A 163 9.40 6.24 -0.14
C HIS A 163 10.67 7.02 -0.48
N ARG A 164 11.61 7.15 0.45
CA ARG A 164 12.90 7.83 0.18
C ARG A 164 13.69 7.11 -0.91
N VAL A 165 13.73 5.79 -0.89
CA VAL A 165 14.39 4.99 -1.93
C VAL A 165 13.68 5.14 -3.26
N LEU A 166 12.36 5.07 -3.26
CA LEU A 166 11.54 5.22 -4.47
C LEU A 166 11.67 6.61 -5.09
N ASN A 167 11.69 7.67 -4.28
CA ASN A 167 11.90 9.03 -4.77
C ASN A 167 13.26 9.18 -5.45
N LYS A 168 14.33 8.54 -4.94
CA LYS A 168 15.64 8.53 -5.62
C LYS A 168 15.57 7.86 -6.98
N VAL A 169 14.86 6.73 -7.07
CA VAL A 169 14.62 6.02 -8.34
C VAL A 169 13.82 6.87 -9.33
N LEU A 170 12.81 7.60 -8.87
CA LEU A 170 11.99 8.46 -9.74
C LEU A 170 12.75 9.68 -10.29
N HIS A 171 13.84 10.09 -9.64
CA HIS A 171 14.70 11.20 -10.08
C HIS A 171 15.93 10.73 -10.89
N ASP A 172 16.12 9.43 -11.08
CA ASP A 172 17.20 8.88 -11.91
C ASP A 172 16.64 8.48 -13.30
N PRO A 173 17.01 9.19 -14.37
CA PRO A 173 16.52 8.91 -15.72
C PRO A 173 17.17 7.67 -16.37
N GLY A 174 18.21 7.09 -15.74
CA GLY A 174 18.93 5.93 -16.27
C GLY A 174 18.22 4.59 -16.07
N PRO A 175 18.65 3.52 -16.78
CA PRO A 175 18.18 2.17 -16.55
C PRO A 175 18.59 1.70 -15.15
N THR A 176 17.61 1.42 -14.30
CA THR A 176 17.85 1.05 -12.90
C THR A 176 18.18 -0.43 -12.80
N ARG A 177 19.42 -0.75 -12.41
CA ARG A 177 19.79 -2.12 -11.99
C ARG A 177 19.75 -2.19 -10.47
N PRO A 178 18.99 -3.10 -9.85
CA PRO A 178 19.07 -3.28 -8.42
C PRO A 178 20.51 -3.66 -8.05
N ALA A 179 21.04 -3.05 -6.99
CA ALA A 179 22.37 -3.38 -6.48
C ALA A 179 22.51 -4.90 -6.30
N LEU A 180 23.69 -5.45 -6.58
CA LEU A 180 23.91 -6.91 -6.57
C LEU A 180 23.45 -7.54 -5.25
N LEU A 181 23.72 -6.87 -4.12
CA LEU A 181 23.27 -7.29 -2.79
C LEU A 181 21.74 -7.36 -2.67
N LEU A 182 21.02 -6.40 -3.24
CA LEU A 182 19.56 -6.42 -3.26
C LEU A 182 19.03 -7.57 -4.12
N ARG A 183 19.64 -7.83 -5.28
CA ARG A 183 19.27 -8.97 -6.14
C ARG A 183 19.44 -10.30 -5.42
N ILE A 184 20.59 -10.49 -4.77
CA ILE A 184 20.89 -11.69 -3.96
C ILE A 184 19.88 -11.80 -2.82
N ALA A 185 19.67 -10.71 -2.07
CA ALA A 185 18.72 -10.67 -0.98
C ALA A 185 17.29 -10.98 -1.44
N THR A 186 16.86 -10.54 -2.63
CA THR A 186 15.54 -10.87 -3.17
C THR A 186 15.45 -12.25 -3.83
N ALA A 187 16.58 -12.90 -4.12
CA ALA A 187 16.62 -14.24 -4.73
C ALA A 187 16.60 -15.37 -3.69
N LEU A 188 16.90 -15.08 -2.42
CA LEU A 188 16.88 -16.08 -1.35
C LEU A 188 15.43 -16.45 -0.97
N PRO A 189 15.05 -17.74 -0.93
CA PRO A 189 13.67 -18.14 -0.61
C PRO A 189 13.20 -17.68 0.78
N ARG A 190 14.11 -17.60 1.76
CA ARG A 190 13.79 -17.18 3.12
C ARG A 190 13.40 -15.72 3.21
N SER A 191 14.13 -14.82 2.53
CA SER A 191 13.81 -13.40 2.51
C SER A 191 12.53 -13.10 1.74
N GLN A 192 12.28 -13.82 0.63
CA GLN A 192 11.00 -13.75 -0.08
C GLN A 192 9.82 -14.15 0.82
N ARG A 193 9.96 -15.26 1.56
CA ARG A 193 8.94 -15.68 2.54
C ARG A 193 8.73 -14.64 3.65
N SER A 194 9.81 -14.09 4.20
CA SER A 194 9.72 -13.05 5.23
C SER A 194 9.07 -11.78 4.70
N ALA A 195 9.42 -11.34 3.48
CA ALA A 195 8.81 -10.18 2.84
C ALA A 195 7.33 -10.42 2.54
N ALA A 196 6.97 -11.58 2.00
CA ALA A 196 5.58 -11.98 1.76
C ALA A 196 4.78 -12.06 3.06
N ARG A 197 5.37 -12.59 4.14
CA ARG A 197 4.76 -12.64 5.47
C ARG A 197 4.54 -11.26 6.05
N PHE A 198 5.50 -10.36 5.93
CA PHE A 198 5.38 -8.98 6.37
C PHE A 198 4.30 -8.22 5.57
N VAL A 199 4.27 -8.38 4.24
CA VAL A 199 3.24 -7.78 3.38
C VAL A 199 1.86 -8.34 3.70
N GLY A 200 1.73 -9.65 3.85
CA GLY A 200 0.45 -10.34 4.04
C GLY A 200 -0.11 -10.25 5.46
N MET A 201 0.76 -10.25 6.49
CA MET A 201 0.33 -10.32 7.89
C MET A 201 0.74 -9.11 8.74
N GLY A 202 1.58 -8.19 8.23
CA GLY A 202 2.06 -7.04 8.99
C GLY A 202 3.03 -7.41 10.12
N LEU A 203 3.30 -6.44 11.00
CA LEU A 203 4.23 -6.60 12.13
C LEU A 203 3.61 -7.24 13.36
N GLN A 204 2.32 -7.00 13.59
CA GLN A 204 1.58 -7.49 14.75
C GLN A 204 0.24 -8.08 14.28
N PRO A 205 0.25 -9.34 13.80
CA PRO A 205 -0.96 -10.03 13.37
C PRO A 205 -1.91 -10.22 14.55
N GLU A 206 -3.18 -9.90 14.35
CA GLU A 206 -4.22 -10.01 15.37
C GLU A 206 -5.11 -11.21 15.10
N HIS A 207 -5.56 -11.87 16.17
CA HIS A 207 -6.50 -12.98 16.11
C HIS A 207 -7.66 -12.68 17.07
N ILE A 208 -8.87 -13.05 16.65
CA ILE A 208 -10.06 -12.88 17.48
C ILE A 208 -9.92 -13.79 18.70
N GLN A 209 -10.06 -13.21 19.88
CA GLN A 209 -10.10 -13.94 21.14
C GLN A 209 -11.56 -14.17 21.51
N THR A 210 -12.05 -15.37 21.22
CA THR A 210 -13.31 -15.85 21.78
C THR A 210 -13.01 -16.64 23.05
N GLU A 211 -13.65 -16.31 24.16
CA GLU A 211 -13.80 -17.29 25.25
C GLU A 211 -14.39 -18.55 24.61
N ARG A 212 -13.69 -19.69 24.68
CA ARG A 212 -14.29 -20.96 24.27
C ARG A 212 -15.50 -21.16 25.18
N ALA A 213 -16.69 -21.23 24.56
CA ALA A 213 -17.91 -21.63 25.22
C ALA A 213 -17.76 -23.02 25.85
#